data_AF-A0A966BG74-F1
#
_entry.id   AF-A0A966BG74-F1
#
_cell.length_a   1.000
_cell.length_b   1.000
_cell.length_c   1.000
_cell.angle_alpha   90.00
_cell.angle_beta   90.00
_cell.angle_gamma   90.00
#
_symmetry.space_group_name_H-M   'P 1'
#
loop_
_entity.id
_entity.type
_entity.pdbx_description
1 polymer ?
#
loop_
_entity_poly.entity_id
_entity_poly.type
_entity_poly.pdbx_seq_one_letter_code
_entity_poly.pdbx_strand_id
1 'polypeptide(L)'
;MLHKFLFILTITAINIPSLVYAEKTYKPLVGIPGVNPASDFDGYINSLYVLSISIAALLAVIKIVIAGVKWMLTDVVTSKSDAKKDIQGALIGLLIVLSAVLILTIINPNLVNVNLTLPPPN
;
A
#
# COMPACT_ATOMS: atom_id res chain seq x y z
N MET A 1 -54.73 27.23 -6.72
CA MET A 1 -53.65 26.69 -7.57
C MET A 1 -52.29 26.74 -6.88
N LEU A 2 -51.96 27.83 -6.18
CA LEU A 2 -50.67 28.01 -5.49
C LEU A 2 -50.35 26.95 -4.40
N HIS A 3 -51.32 26.62 -3.54
CA HIS A 3 -51.10 25.66 -2.43
C HIS A 3 -50.78 24.23 -2.91
N LYS A 4 -51.35 23.80 -4.05
CA LYS A 4 -51.05 22.49 -4.65
C LYS A 4 -49.63 22.44 -5.20
N PHE A 5 -49.15 23.54 -5.78
CA PHE A 5 -47.78 23.65 -6.28
C PHE A 5 -46.76 23.63 -5.12
N LEU A 6 -47.05 24.36 -4.04
CA LEU A 6 -46.20 24.41 -2.84
C LEU A 6 -46.08 23.03 -2.17
N PHE A 7 -47.16 22.25 -2.14
CA PHE A 7 -47.17 20.89 -1.59
C PHE A 7 -46.40 19.87 -2.44
N ILE A 8 -46.43 20.00 -3.77
CA ILE A 8 -45.63 19.13 -4.66
C ILE A 8 -44.14 19.44 -4.50
N LEU A 9 -43.77 20.72 -4.41
CA LEU A 9 -42.39 21.16 -4.21
C LEU A 9 -41.78 20.57 -2.92
N THR A 10 -42.54 20.55 -1.82
CA THR A 10 -42.06 20.02 -0.53
C THR A 10 -41.91 18.51 -0.54
N ILE A 11 -42.79 17.77 -1.22
CA ILE A 11 -42.65 16.30 -1.38
C ILE A 11 -41.42 15.97 -2.23
N THR A 12 -41.18 16.72 -3.31
CA THR A 12 -39.99 16.51 -4.13
C THR A 12 -38.71 16.85 -3.37
N ALA A 13 -38.72 17.89 -2.53
CA ALA A 13 -37.57 18.31 -1.72
C ALA A 13 -37.14 17.26 -0.68
N ILE A 14 -38.09 16.51 -0.12
CA ILE A 14 -37.84 15.46 0.87
C ILE A 14 -37.24 14.18 0.26
N ASN A 15 -37.39 13.98 -1.04
CA ASN A 15 -36.87 12.80 -1.77
C ASN A 15 -35.51 13.05 -2.45
N ILE A 16 -34.98 14.27 -2.42
CA ILE A 16 -33.63 14.59 -2.96
C ILE A 16 -32.50 13.89 -2.18
N PRO A 17 -32.54 13.75 -0.83
CA PRO A 17 -31.45 13.13 -0.08
C PRO A 17 -31.21 11.64 -0.41
N SER A 18 -32.24 10.90 -0.84
CA SER A 18 -32.11 9.48 -1.20
C SER A 18 -31.46 9.25 -2.56
N LEU A 19 -31.21 10.31 -3.34
CA LEU A 19 -30.48 10.28 -4.61
C LEU A 19 -29.02 10.75 -4.45
N VAL A 20 -28.58 11.03 -3.23
CA VAL A 20 -27.16 11.29 -2.95
C VAL A 20 -26.41 9.97 -2.99
N TYR A 21 -25.80 9.68 -4.14
CA TYR A 21 -24.78 8.64 -4.25
C TYR A 21 -23.53 9.12 -3.50
N ALA A 22 -23.03 8.31 -2.58
CA ALA A 22 -21.71 8.55 -1.99
C ALA A 22 -20.66 8.58 -3.12
N GLU A 23 -19.86 9.64 -3.20
CA GLU A 23 -18.76 9.74 -4.16
C GLU A 23 -17.75 8.62 -3.84
N LYS A 24 -17.72 7.57 -4.67
CA LYS A 24 -16.73 6.48 -4.55
C LYS A 24 -15.29 6.95 -4.81
N THR A 25 -15.12 8.11 -5.44
CA THR A 25 -13.82 8.66 -5.83
C THR A 25 -13.06 9.15 -4.60
N TYR A 26 -12.21 8.28 -4.06
CA TYR A 26 -11.21 8.67 -3.07
C TYR A 26 -10.23 9.69 -3.69
N LYS A 27 -10.05 10.84 -3.04
CA LYS A 27 -9.04 11.85 -3.41
C LYS A 27 -7.98 11.93 -2.31
N PRO A 28 -6.78 11.36 -2.52
CA PRO A 28 -5.73 11.43 -1.53
C PRO A 28 -5.22 12.87 -1.34
N LEU A 29 -4.96 13.26 -0.09
CA LEU A 29 -4.38 14.57 0.25
C LEU A 29 -2.92 14.69 -0.21
N VAL A 30 -2.25 13.54 -0.40
CA VAL A 30 -0.88 13.42 -0.91
C VAL A 30 -0.86 12.27 -1.91
N GLY A 31 -0.52 12.57 -3.16
CA GLY A 31 -0.31 11.55 -4.18
C GLY A 31 1.06 10.88 -4.01
N ILE A 32 1.10 9.55 -4.16
CA ILE A 32 2.37 8.84 -4.28
C ILE A 32 2.79 8.92 -5.75
N PRO A 33 4.00 9.40 -6.08
CA PRO A 33 4.47 9.46 -7.46
C PRO A 33 4.48 8.07 -8.12
N GLY A 34 3.98 7.97 -9.35
CA GLY A 34 3.94 6.71 -10.10
C GLY A 34 2.70 5.84 -9.84
N VAL A 35 1.76 6.28 -9.00
CA VAL A 35 0.46 5.61 -8.82
C VAL A 35 -0.68 6.57 -9.06
N ASN A 36 -1.72 6.11 -9.76
CA ASN A 36 -2.86 6.94 -10.15
C ASN A 36 -3.69 7.28 -8.89
N PRO A 37 -3.76 8.55 -8.44
CA PRO A 37 -4.51 8.91 -7.23
C PRO A 37 -6.03 8.76 -7.39
N ALA A 38 -6.51 8.47 -8.60
CA ALA A 38 -7.93 8.21 -8.88
C ALA A 38 -8.35 6.75 -8.66
N SER A 39 -7.45 5.88 -8.18
CA SER A 39 -7.85 4.56 -7.68
C SER A 39 -8.38 4.70 -6.26
N ASP A 40 -9.48 4.02 -5.98
CA ASP A 40 -10.12 3.90 -4.67
C ASP A 40 -9.10 3.71 -3.52
N PHE A 41 -9.50 3.99 -2.27
CA PHE A 41 -8.65 3.86 -1.07
C PHE A 41 -7.83 2.55 -1.03
N ASP A 42 -8.44 1.46 -1.49
CA ASP A 42 -7.85 0.16 -1.74
C ASP A 42 -6.57 0.18 -2.59
N GLY A 43 -6.64 0.85 -3.74
CA GLY A 43 -5.52 1.01 -4.66
C GLY A 43 -4.39 1.85 -4.06
N TYR A 44 -4.73 2.84 -3.23
CA TYR A 44 -3.75 3.64 -2.51
C TYR A 44 -2.99 2.81 -1.46
N ILE A 45 -3.69 1.99 -0.68
CA ILE A 45 -3.07 1.11 0.33
C ILE A 45 -2.20 0.03 -0.33
N ASN A 46 -2.68 -0.60 -1.40
CA ASN A 46 -1.91 -1.59 -2.15
C ASN A 46 -0.61 -0.97 -2.71
N SER A 47 -0.72 0.23 -3.28
CA SER A 47 0.44 0.99 -3.78
C SER A 47 1.48 1.26 -2.70
N LEU A 48 1.06 1.67 -1.50
CA LEU A 48 1.96 1.93 -0.37
C LEU A 48 2.66 0.66 0.12
N TYR A 49 1.95 -0.48 0.11
CA TYR A 49 2.51 -1.78 0.45
C TYR A 49 3.63 -2.19 -0.51
N VAL A 50 3.37 -2.12 -1.82
CA VAL A 50 4.37 -2.42 -2.86
C VAL A 50 5.57 -1.48 -2.80
N LEU A 51 5.34 -0.18 -2.56
CA LEU A 51 6.41 0.81 -2.40
C LEU A 51 7.34 0.43 -1.24
N SER A 52 6.77 0.05 -0.10
CA SER A 52 7.52 -0.29 1.11
C SER A 52 8.44 -1.49 0.88
N ILE A 53 7.94 -2.53 0.21
CA ILE A 53 8.73 -3.73 -0.14
C ILE A 53 9.84 -3.37 -1.12
N SER A 54 9.54 -2.53 -2.11
CA SER A 54 10.52 -2.10 -3.12
C SER A 54 11.69 -1.34 -2.49
N ILE A 55 11.40 -0.44 -1.54
CA ILE A 55 12.42 0.29 -0.78
C ILE A 55 13.25 -0.67 0.08
N ALA A 56 12.60 -1.61 0.79
CA ALA A 56 13.31 -2.59 1.60
C ALA A 56 14.26 -3.47 0.76
N ALA A 57 13.81 -3.94 -0.40
CA ALA A 57 14.63 -4.72 -1.32
C ALA A 57 15.83 -3.91 -1.85
N LEU A 58 15.61 -2.65 -2.24
CA LEU A 58 16.68 -1.76 -2.71
C LEU A 58 17.75 -1.54 -1.62
N LEU A 59 17.32 -1.24 -0.38
CA LEU A 59 18.23 -1.05 0.74
C LEU A 59 19.03 -2.31 1.07
N ALA A 60 18.40 -3.49 0.99
CA ALA A 60 19.07 -4.77 1.19
C ALA A 60 20.18 -4.98 0.15
N VAL A 61 19.90 -4.72 -1.14
CA VAL A 61 20.89 -4.82 -2.22
C VAL A 61 22.06 -3.87 -1.99
N ILE A 62 21.79 -2.61 -1.67
CA ILE A 62 22.84 -1.61 -1.39
C ILE A 62 23.75 -2.07 -0.24
N LYS A 63 23.16 -2.57 0.85
CA LYS A 63 23.93 -3.08 2.00
C LYS A 63 24.79 -4.28 1.62
N ILE A 64 24.26 -5.22 0.83
CA ILE A 64 25.01 -6.39 0.36
C ILE A 64 26.18 -5.97 -0.54
N VAL A 65 25.98 -4.99 -1.44
CA VAL A 65 27.05 -4.49 -2.31
C VAL A 65 28.18 -3.86 -1.48
N ILE A 66 27.84 -2.96 -0.55
CA ILE A 66 28.84 -2.30 0.30
C ILE A 66 29.61 -3.33 1.15
N ALA A 67 28.90 -4.28 1.76
CA ALA A 67 29.52 -5.33 2.56
C ALA A 67 30.35 -6.30 1.71
N GLY A 68 29.91 -6.62 0.49
CA GLY A 68 30.64 -7.45 -0.46
C GLY A 68 31.96 -6.82 -0.88
N VAL A 69 31.93 -5.51 -1.23
CA VAL A 69 33.15 -4.74 -1.53
C VAL A 69 34.08 -4.71 -0.33
N LYS A 70 33.55 -4.45 0.88
CA LYS A 70 34.34 -4.45 2.13
C LYS A 70 35.01 -5.81 2.38
N TRP A 71 34.31 -6.91 2.10
CA TRP A 71 34.85 -8.26 2.28
C TRP A 71 35.98 -8.59 1.29
N MET A 72 35.87 -8.12 0.04
CA MET A 72 36.87 -8.34 -1.01
C MET A 72 38.14 -7.51 -0.80
N LEU A 73 37.99 -6.25 -0.37
CA LEU A 73 39.10 -5.29 -0.31
C LEU A 73 39.86 -5.28 1.02
N THR A 74 39.36 -5.94 2.06
CA THR A 74 39.99 -5.89 3.39
C THR A 74 40.73 -7.18 3.71
N ASP A 75 42.00 -7.10 4.09
CA ASP A 75 42.80 -8.26 4.54
C ASP A 75 42.66 -8.55 6.04
N VAL A 76 42.11 -7.60 6.80
CA VAL A 76 41.89 -7.73 8.23
C VAL A 76 40.74 -8.71 8.51
N VAL A 77 41.04 -9.76 9.28
CA VAL A 77 40.09 -10.83 9.64
C VAL A 77 38.84 -10.28 10.34
N THR A 78 39.00 -9.28 11.20
CA THR A 78 37.86 -8.65 11.91
C THR A 78 36.90 -7.97 10.94
N SER A 79 37.42 -7.20 9.99
CA SER A 79 36.60 -6.51 8.99
C SER A 79 35.91 -7.47 8.02
N LYS A 80 36.53 -8.62 7.71
CA LYS A 80 35.87 -9.71 6.96
C LYS A 80 34.71 -10.34 7.76
N SER A 81 34.91 -10.54 9.06
CA SER A 81 33.85 -11.04 9.96
C SER A 81 32.68 -10.06 10.03
N ASP A 82 32.96 -8.76 10.16
CA ASP A 82 31.93 -7.72 10.19
C ASP A 82 31.18 -7.65 8.86
N ALA A 83 31.88 -7.68 7.73
CA ALA A 83 31.25 -7.69 6.41
C ALA A 83 30.32 -8.90 6.22
N LYS A 84 30.72 -10.08 6.71
CA LYS A 84 29.87 -11.27 6.69
C LYS A 84 28.63 -11.08 7.56
N LYS A 85 28.76 -10.46 8.73
CA LYS A 85 27.64 -10.14 9.62
C LYS A 85 26.67 -9.14 8.97
N ASP A 86 27.20 -8.14 8.26
CA ASP A 86 26.40 -7.17 7.52
C ASP A 86 25.60 -7.84 6.38
N ILE A 87 26.22 -8.75 5.62
CA ILE A 87 25.53 -9.53 4.58
C ILE A 87 24.45 -10.41 5.20
N GLN A 88 24.76 -11.13 6.28
CA GLN A 88 23.78 -11.96 6.98
C GLN A 88 22.60 -11.14 7.51
N GLY A 89 22.87 -9.96 8.09
CA GLY A 89 21.84 -9.05 8.55
C GLY A 89 20.93 -8.56 7.41
N ALA A 90 21.51 -8.19 6.28
CA ALA A 90 20.74 -7.79 5.09
C ALA A 90 19.88 -8.93 4.54
N LEU A 91 20.41 -10.16 4.49
CA LEU A 91 19.68 -11.34 4.05
C LEU A 91 18.55 -11.72 5.00
N ILE A 92 18.78 -11.66 6.31
CA ILE A 92 17.74 -11.94 7.31
C ILE A 92 16.65 -10.87 7.24
N GLY A 93 17.01 -9.59 7.12
CA GLY A 93 16.05 -8.51 6.97
C GLY A 93 15.17 -8.68 5.73
N LEU A 94 15.79 -9.01 4.59
CA LEU A 94 15.05 -9.31 3.36
C LEU A 94 14.16 -10.54 3.52
N LEU A 95 14.66 -11.60 4.16
CA LEU A 95 13.90 -12.81 4.42
C LEU A 95 12.67 -12.55 5.30
N ILE A 96 12.78 -11.68 6.31
CA ILE A 96 11.63 -11.28 7.15
C ILE A 96 10.57 -10.57 6.31
N VAL A 97 10.96 -9.62 5.47
CA VAL A 97 10.02 -8.89 4.59
C VAL A 97 9.31 -9.86 3.65
N LEU A 98 10.06 -10.74 2.97
CA LEU A 98 9.47 -11.74 2.07
C LEU A 98 8.59 -12.75 2.81
N SER A 99 8.98 -13.15 4.03
CA SER A 99 8.18 -14.04 4.87
C SER A 99 6.87 -13.38 5.28
N ALA A 100 6.88 -12.09 5.61
CA ALA A 100 5.66 -11.35 5.92
C ALA A 100 4.69 -11.33 4.72
N VAL A 101 5.21 -11.03 3.52
CA VAL A 101 4.41 -11.08 2.27
C VAL A 101 3.85 -12.47 2.03
N LEU A 102 4.68 -13.50 2.20
CA LEU A 102 4.30 -14.89 1.97
C LEU A 102 3.22 -15.35 2.95
N ILE A 103 3.37 -15.06 4.25
CA ILE A 103 2.39 -15.40 5.29
C ILE A 103 1.05 -14.71 5.00
N LEU A 104 1.07 -13.42 4.68
CA LEU A 104 -0.14 -12.67 4.34
C LEU A 104 -0.83 -13.28 3.12
N THR A 105 -0.07 -13.62 2.09
CA THR A 105 -0.61 -14.22 0.85
C THR A 105 -1.18 -15.62 1.09
N ILE A 106 -0.54 -16.44 1.93
CA ILE A 106 -1.00 -17.81 2.26
C ILE A 106 -2.28 -17.77 3.10
N ILE A 107 -2.35 -16.89 4.11
CA ILE A 107 -3.53 -16.80 5.00
C ILE A 107 -4.70 -16.21 4.22
N ASN A 108 -4.50 -15.08 3.56
CA ASN A 108 -5.53 -14.45 2.73
C ASN A 108 -4.92 -13.46 1.73
N PRO A 109 -4.98 -13.75 0.42
CA PRO A 109 -4.41 -12.87 -0.61
C PRO A 109 -5.07 -11.49 -0.68
N ASN A 110 -6.27 -11.32 -0.10
CA ASN A 110 -6.95 -10.02 0.00
C ASN A 110 -6.32 -9.07 1.04
N LEU A 111 -5.42 -9.57 1.90
CA LEU A 111 -4.64 -8.71 2.80
C LEU A 111 -3.48 -8.02 2.07
N VAL A 112 -3.05 -8.61 0.95
CA VAL A 112 -2.06 -8.01 0.05
C VAL A 112 -2.76 -7.19 -1.03
N ASN A 113 -3.88 -7.69 -1.56
CA ASN A 113 -4.73 -6.99 -2.53
C ASN A 113 -6.02 -6.56 -1.85
N VAL A 114 -5.94 -5.46 -1.10
CA VAL A 114 -7.10 -4.89 -0.41
C VAL A 114 -8.18 -4.54 -1.44
N ASN A 115 -9.36 -5.13 -1.30
CA ASN A 115 -10.56 -4.79 -2.06
C ASN A 115 -11.74 -4.66 -1.08
N LEU A 116 -12.14 -3.44 -0.80
CA LEU A 116 -13.24 -3.02 0.08
C LEU A 116 -14.49 -2.66 -0.73
N THR A 117 -14.60 -3.14 -1.98
CA THR A 117 -15.82 -2.94 -2.76
C THR A 117 -16.95 -3.77 -2.14
N LEU A 118 -17.88 -3.08 -1.47
CA LEU A 118 -19.08 -3.72 -0.94
C LEU A 118 -19.95 -4.22 -2.11
N PRO A 119 -20.40 -5.49 -2.11
CA PRO A 119 -21.36 -5.96 -3.09
C PRO A 119 -22.66 -5.14 -3.00
N PRO A 120 -23.34 -4.88 -4.13
CA PRO A 120 -24.58 -4.11 -4.12
C PRO A 120 -25.63 -4.80 -3.24
N PRO A 121 -26.35 -4.04 -2.40
CA PRO A 121 -27.41 -4.60 -1.55
C PRO A 121 -28.49 -5.23 -2.45
N ASN A 122 -28.87 -6.46 -2.10
CA ASN A 122 -29.91 -7.26 -2.72
C ASN A 122 -31.32 -6.73 -2.44
#